data_AF-A0A1R1YHP6-F1
#
_entry.id   AF-A0A1R1YHP6-F1
#
_cell.length_a   1.000
_cell.length_b   1.000
_cell.length_c   1.000
_cell.angle_alpha   90.00
_cell.angle_beta   90.00
_cell.angle_gamma   90.00
#
_symmetry.space_group_name_H-M   'P 1'
#
loop_
_entity.id
_entity.type
_entity.pdbx_description
1 polymer ?
#
loop_
_entity_poly.entity_id
_entity_poly.type
_entity_poly.pdbx_seq_one_letter_code
_entity_poly.pdbx_strand_id
1 'polypeptide(L)'
;MLFLPIAKFAGFSTSVPFPSFSSMMSQILCFFVIEDFYHYWMHRLFHWGPLYKAIHKVHHEFTAPSGIATEYAHPLETLVFVLGVILGPLSFCYYFRNVHVISMFFWITFKLCQSVEAHSGYDIPFSISYFFPLWANPDHHDYHHMAFVNNFASSFIVWDRLFGTDIKYQAYRNKRIQTKSKLPDVDLLDAFNLKIKKIIKIIDNTSKI
;
A
#
# COMPACT_ATOMS: atom_id res chain seq x y z
N MET A 1 -7.91 25.44 -7.71
CA MET A 1 -8.97 26.19 -6.99
C MET A 1 -10.40 25.67 -7.23
N LEU A 2 -10.60 24.44 -7.73
CA LEU A 2 -11.95 23.90 -8.04
C LEU A 2 -12.58 23.05 -6.93
N PHE A 3 -11.80 22.58 -5.95
CA PHE A 3 -12.26 21.62 -4.95
C PHE A 3 -13.42 22.11 -4.09
N LEU A 4 -13.33 23.31 -3.49
CA LEU A 4 -14.37 23.84 -2.60
C LEU A 4 -15.72 24.09 -3.31
N PRO A 5 -15.76 24.69 -4.52
CA PRO A 5 -16.99 24.79 -5.29
C PRO A 5 -17.62 23.43 -5.60
N ILE A 6 -16.81 22.43 -5.99
CA ILE A 6 -17.29 21.07 -6.29
C ILE A 6 -17.82 20.38 -5.03
N ALA A 7 -17.11 20.51 -3.91
CA ALA A 7 -17.54 19.94 -2.63
C ALA A 7 -18.88 20.53 -2.19
N LYS A 8 -19.06 21.86 -2.30
CA LYS A 8 -20.34 22.52 -2.01
C LYS A 8 -21.46 22.04 -2.95
N PHE A 9 -21.17 21.94 -4.25
CA PHE A 9 -22.11 21.42 -5.24
C PHE A 9 -22.54 19.98 -4.95
N ALA A 10 -21.59 19.13 -4.49
CA ALA A 10 -21.86 17.77 -4.06
C ALA A 10 -22.65 17.67 -2.73
N GLY A 11 -22.84 18.80 -2.02
CA GLY A 11 -23.60 18.88 -0.78
C GLY A 11 -22.74 18.75 0.48
N PHE A 12 -21.42 18.90 0.39
CA PHE A 12 -20.54 18.78 1.55
C PHE A 12 -20.66 20.04 2.40
N SER A 13 -20.69 19.85 3.72
CA SER A 13 -20.60 20.97 4.65
C SER A 13 -19.19 21.55 4.66
N THR A 14 -19.12 22.88 4.66
CA THR A 14 -17.84 23.64 4.69
C THR A 14 -17.77 24.62 5.86
N SER A 15 -18.79 24.65 6.72
CA SER A 15 -18.93 25.62 7.81
C SER A 15 -18.98 24.92 9.16
N VAL A 16 -18.66 25.69 10.21
CA VAL A 16 -18.83 25.24 11.60
C VAL A 16 -20.29 24.94 11.94
N PRO A 17 -20.56 24.04 12.91
CA PRO A 17 -19.59 23.29 13.71
C PRO A 17 -18.91 22.15 12.94
N PHE A 18 -17.66 21.85 13.29
CA PHE A 18 -16.97 20.69 12.73
C PHE A 18 -17.57 19.38 13.23
N PRO A 19 -17.52 18.29 12.44
CA PRO A 19 -17.97 16.98 12.87
C PRO A 19 -17.15 16.50 14.07
N SER A 20 -17.79 15.71 14.94
CA SER A 20 -17.10 15.06 16.05
C SER A 20 -16.06 14.07 15.52
N PHE A 21 -15.01 13.81 16.30
CA PHE A 21 -13.98 12.84 15.96
C PHE A 21 -14.53 11.45 15.66
N SER A 22 -15.50 10.99 16.46
CA SER A 22 -16.17 9.68 16.25
C SER A 22 -16.94 9.62 14.93
N SER A 23 -17.62 10.70 14.54
CA SER A 23 -18.30 10.79 13.24
C SER A 23 -17.30 10.70 12.09
N MET A 24 -16.21 11.49 12.16
CA MET A 24 -15.16 11.47 11.14
C MET A 24 -14.52 10.08 11.02
N MET A 25 -14.16 9.46 12.14
CA MET A 25 -13.53 8.15 12.15
C MET A 25 -14.44 7.08 11.54
N SER A 26 -15.73 7.09 11.91
CA SER A 26 -16.71 6.13 11.36
C SER A 26 -16.89 6.30 9.85
N GLN A 27 -16.94 7.55 9.37
CA GLN A 27 -17.00 7.85 7.94
C GLN A 27 -15.73 7.39 7.21
N ILE A 28 -14.55 7.72 7.73
CA ILE A 28 -13.26 7.34 7.14
C ILE A 28 -13.13 5.82 7.02
N LEU A 29 -13.49 5.07 8.06
CA LEU A 29 -13.48 3.60 8.02
C LEU A 29 -14.44 3.06 6.96
N CYS A 30 -15.64 3.65 6.84
CA CYS A 30 -16.59 3.30 5.79
C CYS A 30 -16.01 3.57 4.39
N PHE A 31 -15.35 4.71 4.20
CA PHE A 31 -14.74 5.09 2.93
C PHE A 31 -13.59 4.17 2.55
N PHE A 32 -12.76 3.76 3.53
CA PHE A 32 -11.72 2.75 3.34
C PHE A 32 -12.31 1.45 2.79
N VAL A 33 -13.41 0.94 3.36
CA VAL A 33 -14.00 -0.33 2.90
C VAL A 33 -14.55 -0.21 1.47
N ILE A 34 -15.23 0.90 1.15
CA ILE A 34 -15.80 1.12 -0.18
C ILE A 34 -14.70 1.26 -1.23
N GLU A 35 -13.70 2.11 -0.94
CA GLU A 35 -12.58 2.36 -1.85
C GLU A 35 -11.75 1.10 -2.06
N ASP A 36 -11.45 0.35 -1.00
CA ASP A 36 -10.59 -0.83 -1.10
C ASP A 36 -11.25 -1.96 -1.89
N PHE A 37 -12.56 -2.15 -1.73
CA PHE A 37 -13.32 -3.09 -2.56
C PHE A 37 -13.30 -2.67 -4.04
N TYR A 38 -13.57 -1.39 -4.32
CA TYR A 38 -13.51 -0.87 -5.69
C TYR A 38 -12.12 -1.02 -6.29
N HIS A 39 -11.08 -0.66 -5.52
CA HIS A 39 -9.69 -0.74 -5.92
C HIS A 39 -9.31 -2.17 -6.27
N TYR A 40 -9.63 -3.15 -5.42
CA TYR A 40 -9.33 -4.56 -5.67
C TYR A 40 -9.81 -5.01 -7.06
N TRP A 41 -11.06 -4.69 -7.41
CA TRP A 41 -11.64 -5.09 -8.68
C TRP A 41 -11.06 -4.33 -9.88
N MET A 42 -10.86 -3.03 -9.75
CA MET A 42 -10.27 -2.23 -10.83
C MET A 42 -8.81 -2.59 -11.06
N HIS A 43 -8.05 -2.84 -10.00
CA HIS A 43 -6.67 -3.29 -10.08
C HIS A 43 -6.59 -4.66 -10.76
N ARG A 44 -7.43 -5.61 -10.33
CA ARG A 44 -7.52 -6.92 -11.00
C ARG A 44 -7.92 -6.81 -12.47
N LEU A 45 -8.84 -5.91 -12.80
CA LEU A 45 -9.23 -5.63 -14.19
C LEU A 45 -8.08 -5.02 -15.00
N PHE A 46 -7.29 -4.13 -14.40
CA PHE A 46 -6.11 -3.54 -15.03
C PHE A 46 -5.01 -4.55 -15.31
N HIS A 47 -4.98 -5.69 -14.62
CA HIS A 47 -4.13 -6.84 -14.96
C HIS A 47 -4.67 -7.73 -16.09
N TRP A 48 -5.85 -7.42 -16.64
CA TRP A 48 -6.32 -8.09 -17.85
C TRP A 48 -5.48 -7.66 -19.06
N GLY A 49 -4.99 -8.64 -19.84
CA GLY A 49 -3.94 -8.49 -20.84
C GLY A 49 -3.93 -7.19 -21.69
N PRO A 50 -5.05 -6.76 -22.29
CA PRO A 50 -5.11 -5.50 -23.05
C PRO A 50 -4.92 -4.26 -22.17
N LEU A 51 -5.61 -4.18 -21.03
CA LEU A 51 -5.52 -3.06 -20.10
C LEU A 51 -4.17 -3.01 -19.41
N TYR A 52 -3.59 -4.18 -19.11
CA TYR A 52 -2.25 -4.24 -18.56
C TYR A 52 -1.25 -3.60 -19.52
N LYS A 53 -1.23 -4.07 -20.77
CA LYS A 53 -0.29 -3.58 -21.78
C LYS A 53 -0.47 -2.10 -22.09
N ALA A 54 -1.71 -1.61 -22.13
CA ALA A 54 -2.02 -0.25 -22.55
C ALA A 54 -1.96 0.78 -21.40
N ILE A 55 -2.22 0.36 -20.16
CA ILE A 55 -2.44 1.26 -19.02
C ILE A 55 -1.51 0.88 -17.87
N HIS A 56 -1.72 -0.30 -17.28
CA HIS A 56 -1.14 -0.63 -15.97
C HIS A 56 0.35 -0.99 -16.00
N LYS A 57 0.88 -1.31 -17.18
CA LYS A 57 2.31 -1.57 -17.38
C LYS A 57 3.19 -0.38 -16.96
N VAL A 58 2.68 0.86 -17.06
CA VAL A 58 3.42 2.06 -16.63
C VAL A 58 3.66 2.04 -15.12
N HIS A 59 2.62 1.70 -14.34
CA HIS A 59 2.74 1.54 -12.89
C HIS A 59 3.73 0.43 -12.51
N HIS A 60 3.76 -0.64 -13.29
CA HIS A 60 4.67 -1.78 -13.13
C HIS A 60 6.08 -1.57 -13.68
N GLU A 61 6.43 -0.35 -14.12
CA GLU A 61 7.79 -0.04 -14.58
C GLU A 61 8.85 -0.28 -13.48
N PHE A 62 8.49 -0.01 -12.23
CA PHE A 62 9.34 -0.24 -11.06
C PHE A 62 8.95 -1.53 -10.34
N THR A 63 9.69 -2.62 -10.59
CA THR A 63 9.45 -3.91 -9.90
C THR A 63 9.79 -3.86 -8.41
N ALA A 64 10.62 -2.90 -8.00
CA ALA A 64 10.86 -2.53 -6.62
C ALA A 64 10.36 -1.09 -6.44
N PRO A 65 9.07 -0.90 -6.13
CA PRO A 65 8.49 0.42 -6.03
C PRO A 65 9.10 1.21 -4.87
N SER A 66 8.92 2.52 -4.92
CA SER A 66 9.23 3.41 -3.80
C SER A 66 8.02 4.30 -3.54
N GLY A 67 7.89 4.82 -2.33
CA GLY A 67 6.79 5.69 -1.94
C GLY A 67 6.65 6.97 -2.80
N ILE A 68 7.73 7.39 -3.47
CA ILE A 68 7.70 8.53 -4.40
C ILE A 68 7.10 8.13 -5.75
N ALA A 69 7.34 6.87 -6.17
CA ALA A 69 6.82 6.32 -7.42
C ALA A 69 5.40 5.75 -7.29
N THR A 70 4.80 5.77 -6.09
CA THR A 70 3.45 5.26 -5.81
C THR A 70 2.40 5.73 -6.82
N GLU A 71 2.42 7.01 -7.15
CA GLU A 71 1.43 7.64 -8.05
C GLU A 71 1.95 7.75 -9.50
N TYR A 72 3.08 7.12 -9.82
CA TYR A 72 3.59 7.03 -11.19
C TYR A 72 2.79 5.99 -11.97
N ALA A 73 1.74 6.45 -12.64
CA ALA A 73 0.82 5.60 -13.38
C ALA A 73 0.31 6.29 -14.65
N HIS A 74 -0.33 5.51 -15.52
CA HIS A 74 -1.00 6.06 -16.69
C HIS A 74 -2.18 6.97 -16.26
N PRO A 75 -2.42 8.15 -16.89
CA PRO A 75 -3.45 9.08 -16.44
C PRO A 75 -4.87 8.50 -16.31
N LEU A 76 -5.23 7.54 -17.17
CA LEU A 76 -6.52 6.83 -17.07
C LEU A 76 -6.62 5.93 -15.84
N GLU A 77 -5.52 5.30 -15.42
CA GLU A 77 -5.48 4.51 -14.19
C GLU A 77 -5.65 5.41 -12.98
N THR A 78 -4.90 6.51 -12.93
CA THR A 78 -5.04 7.53 -11.89
C THR A 78 -6.49 8.03 -11.81
N LEU A 79 -7.11 8.34 -12.95
CA LEU A 79 -8.51 8.77 -12.98
C LEU A 79 -9.45 7.71 -12.41
N VAL A 80 -9.31 6.45 -12.82
CA VAL A 80 -10.16 5.34 -12.36
C VAL A 80 -10.00 5.12 -10.85
N PHE A 81 -8.80 5.17 -10.30
CA PHE A 81 -8.60 5.04 -8.86
C PHE A 81 -9.06 6.26 -8.06
N VAL A 82 -8.88 7.48 -8.60
CA VAL A 82 -9.46 8.69 -7.99
C VAL A 82 -10.99 8.61 -7.90
N LEU A 83 -11.67 8.01 -8.88
CA LEU A 83 -13.12 7.74 -8.80
C LEU A 83 -13.45 6.85 -7.60
N GLY A 84 -12.63 5.84 -7.31
CA GLY A 84 -12.77 4.98 -6.12
C GLY A 84 -12.64 5.77 -4.82
N VAL A 85 -11.63 6.65 -4.73
CA VAL A 85 -11.38 7.49 -3.54
C VAL A 85 -12.55 8.42 -3.22
N ILE A 86 -13.24 8.96 -4.23
CA ILE A 86 -14.38 9.85 -4.03
C ILE A 86 -15.73 9.12 -3.93
N LEU A 87 -15.80 7.85 -4.35
CA LEU A 87 -17.05 7.07 -4.38
C LEU A 87 -17.71 6.98 -2.99
N GLY A 88 -16.94 6.62 -1.97
CA GLY A 88 -17.42 6.51 -0.59
C GLY A 88 -18.01 7.83 -0.07
N PRO A 89 -17.24 8.92 -0.05
CA PRO A 89 -17.75 10.22 0.41
C PRO A 89 -18.93 10.76 -0.38
N LEU A 90 -18.92 10.64 -1.72
CA LEU A 90 -20.04 11.10 -2.54
C LEU A 90 -21.30 10.29 -2.27
N SER A 91 -21.18 8.96 -2.17
CA SER A 91 -22.31 8.09 -1.83
C SER A 91 -22.86 8.44 -0.45
N PHE A 92 -21.98 8.59 0.55
CA PHE A 92 -22.38 8.93 1.91
C PHE A 92 -23.06 10.30 1.98
N CYS A 93 -22.54 11.29 1.27
CA CYS A 93 -23.17 12.60 1.19
C CYS A 93 -24.51 12.54 0.46
N TYR A 94 -24.63 11.75 -0.61
CA TYR A 94 -25.88 11.60 -1.34
C TYR A 94 -27.00 11.02 -0.46
N TYR A 95 -26.71 9.96 0.30
CA TYR A 95 -27.71 9.28 1.14
C TYR A 95 -27.95 9.96 2.48
N PHE A 96 -26.91 10.46 3.14
CA PHE A 96 -26.99 10.94 4.53
C PHE A 96 -26.85 12.46 4.68
N ARG A 97 -26.44 13.17 3.61
CA ARG A 97 -26.18 14.62 3.62
C ARG A 97 -25.27 15.08 4.77
N ASN A 98 -24.37 14.20 5.19
CA ASN A 98 -23.57 14.37 6.39
C ASN A 98 -22.10 14.05 6.13
N VAL A 99 -21.47 14.82 5.24
CA VAL A 99 -20.02 14.80 5.01
C VAL A 99 -19.50 16.22 5.10
N HIS A 100 -18.48 16.44 5.94
CA HIS A 100 -17.82 17.72 6.06
C HIS A 100 -16.49 17.68 5.29
N VAL A 101 -16.09 18.82 4.71
CA VAL A 101 -14.83 18.94 3.95
C VAL A 101 -13.58 18.57 4.76
N ILE A 102 -13.63 18.74 6.09
CA ILE A 102 -12.53 18.35 6.98
C ILE A 102 -12.37 16.82 7.04
N SER A 103 -13.47 16.07 7.05
CA SER A 103 -13.46 14.61 7.00
C SER A 103 -12.85 14.12 5.69
N MET A 104 -13.11 14.84 4.59
CA MET A 104 -12.49 14.57 3.29
C MET A 104 -10.98 14.78 3.30
N PHE A 105 -10.49 15.85 3.92
CA PHE A 105 -9.05 16.07 4.00
C PHE A 105 -8.37 14.96 4.79
N PHE A 106 -8.90 14.59 5.95
CA PHE A 106 -8.36 13.45 6.71
C PHE A 106 -8.44 12.14 5.92
N TRP A 107 -9.56 11.88 5.26
CA TRP A 107 -9.74 10.70 4.41
C TRP A 107 -8.66 10.61 3.32
N ILE A 108 -8.49 11.67 2.52
CA ILE A 108 -7.50 11.71 1.45
C ILE A 108 -6.08 11.58 2.01
N THR A 109 -5.77 12.27 3.11
CA THR A 109 -4.46 12.17 3.76
C THR A 109 -4.17 10.73 4.20
N PHE A 110 -5.10 10.07 4.90
CA PHE A 110 -4.90 8.68 5.33
C PHE A 110 -4.76 7.73 4.15
N LYS A 111 -5.57 7.90 3.09
CA LYS A 111 -5.45 7.06 1.90
C LYS A 111 -4.12 7.25 1.18
N LEU A 112 -3.62 8.47 1.07
CA LEU A 112 -2.30 8.75 0.48
C LEU A 112 -1.17 8.18 1.34
N CYS A 113 -1.22 8.36 2.66
CA CYS A 113 -0.24 7.75 3.57
C CYS A 113 -0.20 6.24 3.43
N GLN A 114 -1.37 5.60 3.37
CA GLN A 114 -1.48 4.16 3.14
C GLN A 114 -0.90 3.75 1.78
N SER A 115 -1.21 4.49 0.70
CA SER A 115 -0.69 4.22 -0.64
C SER A 115 0.85 4.28 -0.66
N VAL A 116 1.42 5.32 -0.05
CA VAL A 116 2.88 5.51 0.05
C VAL A 116 3.52 4.40 0.87
N GLU A 117 2.92 4.03 2.01
CA GLU A 117 3.41 2.95 2.86
C GLU A 117 3.46 1.63 2.08
N ALA A 118 2.37 1.24 1.40
CA ALA A 118 2.28 0.00 0.64
C ALA A 118 3.36 -0.15 -0.44
N HIS A 119 3.83 0.96 -1.01
CA HIS A 119 4.84 0.98 -2.08
C HIS A 119 6.23 1.38 -1.58
N SER A 120 6.41 1.56 -0.28
CA SER A 120 7.66 2.06 0.28
C SER A 120 8.79 1.03 0.23
N GLY A 121 8.45 -0.27 0.20
CA GLY A 121 9.39 -1.37 0.40
C GLY A 121 9.99 -1.44 1.81
N TYR A 122 9.56 -0.54 2.72
CA TYR A 122 10.08 -0.45 4.08
C TYR A 122 9.08 -1.00 5.08
N ASP A 123 9.57 -1.87 5.96
CA ASP A 123 8.80 -2.34 7.10
C ASP A 123 8.79 -1.28 8.21
N ILE A 124 7.76 -0.43 8.22
CA ILE A 124 7.68 0.72 9.13
C ILE A 124 7.27 0.24 10.53
N PRO A 125 8.04 0.53 11.60
CA PRO A 125 7.82 -0.04 12.94
C PRO A 125 6.44 0.25 13.58
N PHE A 126 5.74 1.26 13.09
CA PHE A 126 4.42 1.68 13.56
C PHE A 126 3.34 1.51 12.48
N SER A 127 3.59 0.63 11.50
CA SER A 127 2.59 0.27 10.49
C SER A 127 1.31 -0.26 11.15
N ILE A 128 0.16 0.11 10.56
CA ILE A 128 -1.15 -0.39 11.00
C ILE A 128 -1.19 -1.93 10.95
N SER A 129 -0.42 -2.57 10.05
CA SER A 129 -0.40 -4.02 9.94
C SER A 129 0.07 -4.77 11.18
N TYR A 130 0.86 -4.12 12.05
CA TYR A 130 1.28 -4.71 13.31
C TYR A 130 0.14 -4.83 14.33
N PHE A 131 -0.85 -3.94 14.24
CA PHE A 131 -2.00 -3.89 15.14
C PHE A 131 -3.24 -4.53 14.51
N PHE A 132 -3.34 -4.50 13.19
CA PHE A 132 -4.45 -5.03 12.42
C PHE A 132 -3.94 -5.96 11.31
N PRO A 133 -3.91 -7.29 11.53
CA PRO A 133 -3.27 -8.25 10.62
C PRO A 133 -3.99 -8.44 9.28
N LEU A 134 -5.13 -7.77 9.09
CA LEU A 134 -5.85 -7.71 7.81
C LEU A 134 -5.47 -6.49 6.97
N TRP A 135 -4.60 -5.61 7.49
CA TRP A 135 -4.00 -4.52 6.72
C TRP A 135 -2.85 -5.06 5.85
N ALA A 136 -2.75 -4.57 4.63
CA ALA A 136 -1.68 -4.92 3.72
C ALA A 136 -0.36 -4.29 4.17
N ASN A 137 0.63 -5.13 4.45
CA ASN A 137 2.01 -4.70 4.64
C ASN A 137 2.64 -4.30 3.29
N PRO A 138 3.71 -3.50 3.29
CA PRO A 138 4.45 -3.17 2.07
C PRO A 138 4.92 -4.40 1.28
N ASP A 139 5.30 -5.47 1.98
CA ASP A 139 5.75 -6.72 1.35
C ASP A 139 4.65 -7.42 0.52
N HIS A 140 3.37 -7.13 0.78
CA HIS A 140 2.24 -7.64 0.03
C HIS A 140 2.20 -7.04 -1.37
N HIS A 141 2.39 -5.74 -1.49
CA HIS A 141 2.40 -5.02 -2.76
C HIS A 141 3.75 -5.18 -3.49
N ASP A 142 4.87 -5.30 -2.77
CA ASP A 142 6.14 -5.66 -3.39
C ASP A 142 6.07 -7.03 -4.08
N TYR A 143 5.42 -8.00 -3.43
CA TYR A 143 5.19 -9.30 -4.07
C TYR A 143 4.30 -9.17 -5.31
N HIS A 144 3.30 -8.28 -5.28
CA HIS A 144 2.47 -7.96 -6.43
C HIS A 144 3.32 -7.47 -7.61
N HIS A 145 4.17 -6.46 -7.42
CA HIS A 145 5.07 -5.96 -8.48
C HIS A 145 6.07 -6.99 -8.98
N MET A 146 6.46 -7.95 -8.15
CA MET A 146 7.35 -9.04 -8.56
C MET A 146 6.60 -10.12 -9.36
N ALA A 147 5.36 -10.45 -8.99
CA ALA A 147 4.62 -11.59 -9.53
C ALA A 147 3.57 -11.24 -10.58
N PHE A 148 3.13 -9.98 -10.64
CA PHE A 148 2.17 -9.34 -11.56
C PHE A 148 0.74 -9.92 -11.57
N VAL A 149 0.49 -11.13 -11.09
CA VAL A 149 -0.79 -11.83 -11.33
C VAL A 149 -1.57 -12.20 -10.06
N ASN A 150 -1.20 -11.64 -8.91
CA ASN A 150 -1.73 -11.96 -7.56
C ASN A 150 -1.68 -10.71 -6.68
N ASN A 151 -2.32 -10.71 -5.50
CA ASN A 151 -2.24 -9.63 -4.51
C ASN A 151 -2.75 -8.28 -5.05
N PHE A 152 -4.06 -8.13 -5.29
CA PHE A 152 -4.63 -6.93 -5.90
C PHE A 152 -5.19 -5.91 -4.89
N ALA A 153 -5.34 -6.28 -3.63
CA ALA A 153 -5.85 -5.38 -2.60
C ALA A 153 -4.86 -4.25 -2.29
N SER A 154 -5.40 -3.05 -2.05
CA SER A 154 -4.61 -1.86 -1.74
C SER A 154 -4.34 -1.78 -0.23
N SER A 155 -5.39 -1.82 0.58
CA SER A 155 -5.37 -1.59 2.03
C SER A 155 -5.72 -2.84 2.82
N PHE A 156 -6.83 -3.53 2.53
CA PHE A 156 -7.23 -4.73 3.27
C PHE A 156 -7.01 -5.99 2.46
N ILE A 157 -6.18 -6.91 2.97
CA ILE A 157 -5.91 -8.20 2.31
C ILE A 157 -7.13 -9.13 2.29
N VAL A 158 -8.24 -8.72 2.91
CA VAL A 158 -9.49 -9.50 3.03
C VAL A 158 -9.99 -9.94 1.65
N TRP A 159 -9.93 -9.08 0.66
CA TRP A 159 -10.40 -9.40 -0.69
C TRP A 159 -9.50 -10.44 -1.37
N ASP A 160 -8.19 -10.31 -1.23
CA ASP A 160 -7.26 -11.30 -1.76
C ASP A 160 -7.44 -12.67 -1.09
N ARG A 161 -7.63 -12.69 0.23
CA ARG A 161 -7.93 -13.92 0.99
C ARG A 161 -9.23 -14.56 0.52
N LEU A 162 -10.29 -13.75 0.36
CA LEU A 162 -11.63 -14.22 -0.01
C LEU A 162 -11.65 -14.80 -1.43
N PHE A 163 -10.95 -14.17 -2.37
CA PHE A 163 -10.92 -14.58 -3.77
C PHE A 163 -9.70 -15.44 -4.14
N GLY A 164 -8.87 -15.80 -3.16
CA GLY A 164 -7.72 -16.68 -3.32
C GLY A 164 -6.56 -16.08 -4.13
N THR A 165 -6.51 -14.76 -4.29
CA THR A 165 -5.47 -14.08 -5.07
C THR A 165 -4.18 -13.84 -4.31
N ASP A 166 -4.05 -14.28 -3.05
CA ASP A 166 -2.80 -14.21 -2.27
C ASP A 166 -2.18 -15.58 -1.92
N ILE A 167 -2.73 -16.70 -2.41
CA ILE A 167 -2.28 -18.06 -2.05
C ILE A 167 -0.76 -18.22 -2.32
N LYS A 168 -0.29 -17.70 -3.45
CA LYS A 168 1.13 -17.77 -3.82
C LYS A 168 2.01 -16.89 -2.94
N TYR A 169 1.51 -15.72 -2.53
CA TYR A 169 2.19 -14.84 -1.59
C TYR A 169 2.33 -15.49 -0.22
N GLN A 170 1.28 -16.14 0.29
CA GLN A 170 1.34 -16.87 1.56
C GLN A 170 2.40 -17.97 1.53
N ALA A 171 2.43 -18.77 0.46
CA ALA A 171 3.45 -19.81 0.27
C ALA A 171 4.88 -19.22 0.21
N TYR A 172 5.04 -18.11 -0.51
CA TYR A 172 6.31 -17.37 -0.60
C TYR A 172 6.77 -16.86 0.77
N ARG A 173 5.87 -16.23 1.54
CA ARG A 173 6.18 -15.72 2.88
C ARG A 173 6.54 -16.83 3.86
N ASN A 174 5.78 -17.93 3.86
CA ASN A 174 6.06 -19.07 4.73
C ASN A 174 7.44 -19.66 4.44
N LYS A 175 7.82 -19.77 3.16
CA LYS A 175 9.17 -20.22 2.77
C LYS A 175 10.25 -19.25 3.27
N ARG A 176 10.05 -17.94 3.17
CA ARG A 176 11.00 -16.93 3.68
C ARG A 176 11.18 -17.02 5.20
N ILE A 177 10.08 -17.17 5.95
CA ILE A 177 10.11 -17.31 7.40
C ILE A 177 10.88 -18.59 7.80
N GLN A 178 10.60 -19.72 7.16
CA GLN A 178 11.30 -20.99 7.41
C GLN A 178 12.79 -20.93 7.07
N THR A 179 13.17 -20.24 5.99
CA THR A 179 14.58 -20.03 5.66
C THR A 179 15.25 -19.14 6.70
N LYS A 180 14.60 -18.05 7.13
CA LYS A 180 15.15 -17.13 8.15
C LYS A 180 15.34 -17.82 9.50
N SER A 181 14.40 -18.68 9.91
CA SER A 181 14.53 -19.44 11.17
C SER A 181 15.60 -20.53 11.14
N LYS A 182 16.06 -20.94 9.95
CA LYS A 182 17.14 -21.92 9.75
C LYS A 182 18.52 -21.27 9.62
N LEU A 183 18.57 -19.97 9.34
CA LEU A 183 19.83 -19.25 9.35
C LEU A 183 20.33 -19.15 10.79
N PRO A 184 21.62 -19.41 11.06
CA PRO A 184 22.18 -19.15 12.37
C PRO A 184 21.93 -17.68 12.72
N ASP A 185 21.70 -17.38 14.00
CA ASP A 185 21.60 -16.01 14.48
C ASP A 185 23.00 -15.40 14.38
N VAL A 186 23.31 -14.84 13.21
CA VAL A 186 24.61 -14.26 12.94
C VAL A 186 24.60 -12.89 13.60
N ASP A 187 25.24 -12.79 14.77
CA ASP A 187 25.58 -11.49 15.32
C ASP A 187 26.39 -10.73 14.25
N LEU A 188 25.88 -9.57 13.84
CA LEU A 188 26.53 -8.72 12.84
C LEU A 188 27.97 -8.37 13.27
N LEU A 189 28.22 -8.29 14.58
CA LEU A 189 29.56 -8.16 15.15
C LEU A 189 30.43 -9.38 14.86
N ASP A 190 29.91 -10.59 15.02
CA ASP A 190 30.68 -11.81 14.75
C ASP A 190 31.00 -11.99 13.26
N ALA A 191 30.04 -11.69 12.37
CA ALA A 191 30.29 -11.68 10.93
C ALA A 191 31.33 -10.64 10.52
N PHE A 192 31.24 -9.43 11.10
CA PHE A 192 32.21 -8.36 10.86
C PHE A 192 33.60 -8.76 11.37
N ASN A 193 33.69 -9.30 12.58
CA ASN A 193 34.94 -9.76 13.20
C ASN A 193 35.59 -10.91 12.42
N LEU A 194 34.80 -11.85 11.89
CA LEU A 194 35.27 -12.92 11.00
C LEU A 194 35.86 -12.35 9.70
N LYS A 195 35.20 -11.33 9.12
CA LYS A 195 35.66 -10.68 7.89
C LYS A 195 36.97 -9.91 8.13
N ILE A 196 37.07 -9.18 9.24
CA ILE A 196 38.30 -8.48 9.68
C ILE A 196 39.45 -9.48 9.89
N LYS A 197 39.23 -10.58 10.62
CA LYS A 197 40.25 -11.62 10.82
C LYS A 197 40.74 -12.22 9.50
N LYS A 198 39.84 -12.44 8.53
CA LYS A 198 40.22 -12.92 7.19
C LYS A 198 41.10 -11.91 6.45
N ILE A 199 40.77 -10.62 6.52
CA ILE A 199 41.55 -9.56 5.89
C ILE A 199 42.95 -9.46 6.52
N ILE A 200 43.04 -9.47 7.86
CA ILE A 200 44.33 -9.46 8.58
C ILE A 200 45.20 -10.65 8.15
N LYS A 201 44.62 -11.86 8.09
CA LYS A 201 45.35 -13.06 7.68
C LYS A 201 45.85 -13.01 6.24
N ILE A 202 45.12 -12.34 5.34
CA ILE A 202 45.57 -12.12 3.96
C ILE A 202 46.77 -11.18 3.95
N ILE A 203 46.69 -10.06 4.69
CA ILE A 203 47.77 -9.06 4.80
C ILE A 203 49.05 -9.69 5.41
N ASP A 204 48.91 -10.51 6.44
CA ASP A 204 50.03 -11.20 7.09
C ASP A 204 50.69 -12.26 6.20
N ASN A 205 49.96 -12.80 5.22
CA ASN A 205 50.49 -13.76 4.26
C ASN A 205 51.17 -13.07 3.06
N THR A 206 50.72 -11.89 2.66
CA THR A 206 51.39 -11.10 1.60
C THR A 206 52.62 -10.34 2.09
N SER A 207 52.75 -10.06 3.39
CA SER A 207 53.95 -9.43 3.97
C SER A 207 55.13 -10.40 4.20
N LYS A 208 54.94 -11.69 3.92
CA LYS A 208 55.96 -12.76 4.04
C LYS A 208 56.53 -13.22 2.68
N ILE A 209 56.23 -12.49 1.60
CA ILE A 209 56.80 -12.66 0.26
C ILE A 209 57.68 -11.45 -0.03
#